data_AF-A0AAW2QRU2-F1
#
_entry.id   AF-A0AAW2QRU2-F1
#
_cell.length_a   1.000
_cell.length_b   1.000
_cell.length_c   1.000
_cell.angle_alpha   90.00
_cell.angle_beta   90.00
_cell.angle_gamma   90.00
#
_symmetry.space_group_name_H-M   'P 1'
#
loop_
_entity.id
_entity.type
_entity.pdbx_description
1 polymer ?
#
loop_
_entity_poly.entity_id
_entity_poly.type
_entity_poly.pdbx_seq_one_letter_code
_entity_poly.pdbx_strand_id
1 'polypeptide(L)'
;MSQFPKFIAPIMGLMLAAALFGVAKSDPNTNLVNYICNVNGYASGDPFENSVAYVLMDLMNVTPSQQGYDYGTVSPYPTAVAYGHATCNQALNNNDCANCLVSAKATVLGVCAGRIGAQVQLWYMT
;
A
#
# COMPACT_ATOMS: atom_id res chain seq x y z
N MET A 1 64.40 9.20 48.94
CA MET A 1 63.29 8.55 49.65
C MET A 1 62.05 9.36 49.32
N SER A 2 61.36 9.04 48.21
CA SER A 2 60.07 8.28 48.20
C SER A 2 58.99 9.04 48.99
N GLN A 3 57.88 9.51 48.41
CA GLN A 3 56.86 8.68 47.75
C GLN A 3 55.76 9.56 47.08
N PHE A 4 55.30 9.17 45.89
CA PHE A 4 54.08 9.68 45.21
C PHE A 4 52.83 8.88 45.67
N PRO A 5 51.63 9.48 45.56
CA PRO A 5 50.54 8.90 44.74
C PRO A 5 49.91 9.98 43.82
N LYS A 6 49.72 9.81 42.50
CA LYS A 6 48.66 9.06 41.79
C LYS A 6 47.25 9.41 42.34
N PHE A 7 46.24 9.86 41.60
CA PHE A 7 45.84 9.56 40.21
C PHE A 7 44.53 10.34 39.85
N ILE A 8 44.29 10.53 38.54
CA ILE A 8 43.00 10.62 37.82
C ILE A 8 42.28 11.98 37.79
N ALA A 9 42.30 12.58 36.59
CA ALA A 9 41.44 13.68 36.16
C ALA A 9 39.97 13.21 36.00
N PRO A 10 38.96 14.03 36.32
CA PRO A 10 37.60 13.72 35.95
C PRO A 10 37.42 14.07 34.47
N ILE A 11 37.32 13.04 33.64
CA ILE A 11 36.81 13.15 32.27
C ILE A 11 35.34 13.54 32.42
N MET A 12 35.04 14.82 32.17
CA MET A 12 33.67 15.32 32.13
C MET A 12 32.97 14.66 30.93
N GLY A 13 32.24 13.59 31.22
CA GLY A 13 31.54 12.77 30.24
C GLY A 13 30.52 13.60 29.46
N LEU A 14 30.75 13.73 28.16
CA LEU A 14 29.77 14.22 27.20
C LEU A 14 28.69 13.15 27.06
N MET A 15 27.64 13.26 27.88
CA MET A 15 26.47 12.39 27.85
C MET A 15 25.82 12.47 26.46
N LEU A 16 25.77 11.32 25.80
CA LEU A 16 25.23 11.05 24.50
C LEU A 16 23.71 11.33 24.49
N ALA A 17 23.28 12.51 24.08
CA ALA A 17 21.87 12.75 23.76
C ALA A 17 21.59 12.27 22.32
N ALA A 18 21.67 10.96 22.10
CA ALA A 18 21.07 10.34 20.92
C ALA A 18 19.54 10.41 21.12
N ALA A 19 18.94 11.53 20.72
CA ALA A 19 17.49 11.64 20.63
C ALA A 19 17.01 10.52 19.71
N LEU A 20 16.33 9.53 20.30
CA LEU A 20 15.59 8.51 19.56
C LEU A 20 14.48 9.24 18.80
N PHE A 21 14.75 9.62 17.56
CA PHE A 21 13.70 10.00 16.61
C PHE A 21 12.92 8.73 16.28
N GLY A 22 12.07 8.29 17.20
CA GLY A 22 11.06 7.29 16.91
C GLY A 22 10.11 7.90 15.89
N VAL A 23 10.18 7.43 14.64
CA VAL A 23 9.13 7.73 13.67
C VAL A 23 7.89 6.98 14.13
N ALA A 24 6.95 7.68 14.77
CA ALA A 24 5.63 7.14 15.02
C ALA A 24 4.96 6.94 13.65
N LYS A 25 4.73 5.68 13.26
CA LYS A 25 3.88 5.36 12.12
C LYS A 25 2.43 5.35 12.60
N SER A 26 1.63 6.31 12.14
CA SER A 26 0.17 6.26 12.21
C SER A 26 -0.35 5.18 11.26
N ASP A 27 -1.46 4.55 11.62
CA ASP A 27 -2.20 3.73 10.67
C ASP A 27 -2.76 4.63 9.55
N PRO A 28 -2.53 4.32 8.27
CA PRO A 28 -3.02 5.13 7.18
C PRO A 28 -4.54 5.13 7.17
N ASN A 29 -5.16 6.30 7.01
CA ASN A 29 -6.60 6.42 6.86
C ASN A 29 -7.03 5.87 5.50
N THR A 30 -7.63 4.68 5.46
CA THR A 30 -8.11 4.00 4.25
C THR A 30 -9.63 4.00 4.11
N ASN A 31 -10.30 5.02 4.66
CA ASN A 31 -11.76 5.12 4.62
C ASN A 31 -12.30 5.13 3.18
N LEU A 32 -13.35 4.34 2.94
CA LEU A 32 -14.05 4.28 1.67
C LEU A 32 -14.78 5.61 1.37
N VAL A 33 -14.42 6.25 0.26
CA VAL A 33 -15.07 7.49 -0.22
C VAL A 33 -16.26 7.16 -1.10
N ASN A 34 -16.03 6.31 -2.09
CA ASN A 34 -17.01 5.96 -3.08
C ASN A 34 -16.75 4.57 -3.64
N TYR A 35 -17.81 3.88 -4.05
CA TYR A 35 -17.72 2.64 -4.79
C TYR A 35 -18.85 2.55 -5.81
N ILE A 36 -18.57 1.89 -6.92
CA ILE A 36 -19.55 1.58 -7.96
C ILE A 36 -19.39 0.12 -8.30
N CYS A 37 -20.48 -0.64 -8.19
CA CYS A 37 -20.52 -2.03 -8.58
C CYS A 37 -21.44 -2.19 -9.79
N ASN A 38 -21.05 -3.03 -10.75
CA ASN A 38 -21.96 -3.43 -11.81
C ASN A 38 -23.15 -4.21 -11.22
N VAL A 39 -24.34 -4.02 -11.79
CA VAL A 39 -25.54 -4.77 -11.37
C VAL A 39 -25.43 -6.26 -11.73
N ASN A 40 -24.73 -6.56 -12.82
CA ASN A 40 -24.47 -7.92 -13.27
C ASN A 40 -23.27 -8.51 -12.51
N GLY A 41 -23.29 -9.83 -12.35
CA GLY A 41 -22.23 -10.59 -11.70
C GLY A 41 -21.80 -11.80 -12.50
N TYR A 42 -20.70 -12.41 -12.06
CA TYR A 42 -20.21 -13.69 -12.54
C TYR A 42 -20.44 -14.76 -11.46
N ALA A 43 -20.57 -16.02 -11.87
CA ALA A 43 -20.79 -17.13 -10.95
C ALA A 43 -19.47 -17.54 -10.27
N SER A 44 -19.57 -18.18 -9.10
CA SER A 44 -18.38 -18.81 -8.48
C SER A 44 -17.81 -19.88 -9.41
N GLY A 45 -16.49 -19.85 -9.62
CA GLY A 45 -15.80 -20.76 -10.54
C GLY A 45 -15.88 -20.37 -12.01
N ASP A 46 -16.47 -19.22 -12.33
CA ASP A 46 -16.38 -18.63 -13.67
C ASP A 46 -14.90 -18.35 -14.01
N PRO A 47 -14.42 -18.69 -15.22
CA PRO A 47 -13.05 -18.37 -15.64
C PRO A 47 -12.67 -16.89 -15.49
N PHE A 48 -13.66 -15.98 -15.58
CA PHE A 48 -13.49 -14.55 -15.36
C PHE A 48 -12.98 -14.22 -13.95
N GLU A 49 -13.29 -15.04 -12.95
CA GLU A 49 -12.79 -14.87 -11.57
C GLU A 49 -11.26 -14.87 -11.52
N ASN A 50 -10.61 -15.72 -12.31
CA ASN A 50 -9.15 -15.76 -12.43
C ASN A 50 -8.60 -14.50 -13.10
N SER A 51 -9.31 -13.99 -14.10
CA SER A 51 -8.94 -12.74 -14.79
C SER A 51 -9.03 -11.53 -13.87
N VAL A 52 -10.09 -11.44 -13.06
CA VAL A 52 -10.23 -10.41 -12.03
C VAL A 52 -9.11 -10.51 -11.00
N ALA A 53 -8.81 -11.71 -10.51
CA ALA A 53 -7.73 -11.94 -9.55
C ALA A 53 -6.37 -11.52 -10.11
N TYR A 54 -6.08 -11.84 -11.37
CA TYR A 54 -4.85 -11.42 -12.05
C TYR A 54 -4.75 -9.90 -12.13
N VAL A 55 -5.79 -9.24 -12.68
CA VAL A 55 -5.79 -7.78 -12.85
C VAL A 55 -5.61 -7.07 -11.51
N LEU A 56 -6.32 -7.49 -10.46
CA LEU A 56 -6.17 -6.87 -9.14
C LEU A 56 -4.78 -7.04 -8.54
N MET A 57 -4.12 -8.20 -8.73
CA MET A 57 -2.73 -8.36 -8.28
C MET A 57 -1.75 -7.51 -9.10
N ASP A 58 -1.92 -7.49 -10.42
CA ASP A 58 -1.00 -6.79 -11.32
C ASP A 58 -1.04 -5.28 -11.08
N LEU A 59 -2.25 -4.71 -10.95
CA LEU A 59 -2.43 -3.31 -10.54
C LEU A 59 -1.75 -3.00 -9.20
N MET A 60 -1.94 -3.86 -8.19
CA MET A 60 -1.30 -3.66 -6.88
C MET A 60 0.23 -3.71 -6.92
N ASN A 61 0.80 -4.54 -7.79
CA ASN A 61 2.25 -4.75 -7.85
C ASN A 61 2.94 -3.70 -8.73
N VAL A 62 2.29 -3.23 -9.79
CA VAL A 62 2.92 -2.39 -10.82
C VAL A 62 2.64 -0.91 -10.60
N THR A 63 1.41 -0.50 -10.22
CA THR A 63 1.08 0.91 -10.00
C THR A 63 2.06 1.61 -9.03
N PRO A 64 2.49 1.00 -7.91
CA PRO A 64 3.44 1.64 -7.00
C PRO A 64 4.88 1.76 -7.52
N SER A 65 5.22 1.24 -8.69
CA SER A 65 6.59 1.31 -9.24
C SER A 65 7.02 2.74 -9.58
N GLN A 66 6.06 3.62 -9.87
CA GLN A 66 6.28 5.02 -10.17
C GLN A 66 5.27 5.87 -9.39
N GLN A 67 5.76 6.95 -8.78
CA GLN A 67 4.91 7.90 -8.06
C GLN A 67 3.91 8.55 -9.01
N GLY A 68 2.62 8.52 -8.64
CA GLY A 68 1.54 9.07 -9.46
C GLY A 68 1.25 8.31 -10.75
N TYR A 69 1.69 7.05 -10.87
CA TYR A 69 1.46 6.25 -12.06
C TYR A 69 -0.04 5.97 -12.26
N ASP A 70 -0.54 6.27 -13.47
CA ASP A 70 -1.82 5.81 -14.00
C ASP A 70 -1.52 4.55 -14.82
N TYR A 71 -1.75 3.38 -14.20
CA TYR A 71 -1.38 2.09 -14.77
C TYR A 71 -2.63 1.29 -15.15
N GLY A 72 -2.70 0.88 -16.41
CA GLY A 72 -3.74 0.01 -16.93
C GLY A 72 -3.19 -1.36 -17.32
N THR A 73 -3.99 -2.40 -17.14
CA THR A 73 -3.61 -3.78 -17.48
C THR A 73 -4.80 -4.58 -18.00
N VAL A 74 -4.50 -5.71 -18.64
CA VAL A 74 -5.45 -6.67 -19.19
C VAL A 74 -5.03 -8.07 -18.79
N SER A 75 -5.99 -8.91 -18.42
CA SER A 75 -5.71 -10.31 -18.07
C SER A 75 -5.18 -11.08 -19.30
N PRO A 76 -4.25 -12.04 -19.12
CA PRO A 76 -3.69 -12.83 -20.21
C PRO A 76 -4.64 -13.94 -20.71
N TYR A 77 -5.87 -14.02 -20.19
CA TYR A 77 -6.83 -15.08 -20.49
C TYR A 77 -7.81 -14.66 -21.60
N PRO A 78 -7.70 -15.19 -22.83
CA PRO A 78 -8.40 -14.67 -24.00
C PRO A 78 -9.91 -14.98 -24.02
N THR A 79 -10.37 -15.96 -23.24
CA THR A 79 -11.78 -16.41 -23.24
C THR A 79 -12.65 -15.65 -22.23
N ALA A 80 -12.05 -15.04 -21.21
CA ALA A 80 -12.75 -14.34 -20.13
C ALA A 80 -11.96 -13.10 -19.73
N VAL A 81 -11.76 -12.17 -20.66
CA VAL A 81 -10.85 -11.05 -20.50
C VAL A 81 -11.35 -10.07 -19.43
N ALA A 82 -10.50 -9.72 -18.48
CA ALA A 82 -10.70 -8.59 -17.56
C ALA A 82 -9.74 -7.45 -17.88
N TYR A 83 -10.20 -6.23 -17.65
CA TYR A 83 -9.42 -5.00 -17.76
C TYR A 83 -9.41 -4.30 -16.42
N GLY A 84 -8.36 -3.54 -16.14
CA GLY A 84 -8.32 -2.70 -14.96
C GLY A 84 -7.34 -1.55 -15.09
N HIS A 85 -7.53 -0.57 -14.21
CA HIS A 85 -6.64 0.57 -14.05
C HIS A 85 -6.57 0.93 -12.57
N ALA A 86 -5.41 1.36 -12.11
CA ALA A 86 -5.21 1.91 -10.79
C ALA A 86 -4.23 3.08 -10.80
N THR A 87 -4.52 4.06 -9.95
CA THR A 87 -3.68 5.21 -9.68
C THR A 87 -3.73 5.58 -8.21
N CYS A 88 -2.68 6.24 -7.73
CA CYS A 88 -2.56 6.79 -6.38
C CYS A 88 -2.43 8.31 -6.45
N ASN A 89 -2.80 9.00 -5.38
CA ASN A 89 -2.54 10.44 -5.27
C ASN A 89 -1.03 10.70 -5.44
N GLN A 90 -0.67 11.71 -6.25
CA GLN A 90 0.72 12.07 -6.55
C GLN A 90 1.53 12.44 -5.30
N ALA A 91 0.87 12.85 -4.20
CA ALA A 91 1.52 13.14 -2.94
C ALA A 91 2.01 11.89 -2.18
N LEU A 92 1.51 10.68 -2.51
CA LEU A 92 1.92 9.45 -1.86
C LEU A 92 3.23 8.94 -2.44
N ASN A 93 4.15 8.51 -1.57
CA ASN A 93 5.30 7.74 -2.01
C ASN A 93 4.87 6.32 -2.44
N ASN A 94 5.80 5.59 -3.07
CA ASN A 94 5.55 4.25 -3.61
C ASN A 94 5.05 3.25 -2.54
N ASN A 95 5.60 3.29 -1.32
CA ASN A 95 5.19 2.36 -0.26
C ASN A 95 3.76 2.62 0.22
N ASP A 96 3.40 3.89 0.36
CA ASP A 96 2.07 4.32 0.75
C ASP A 96 1.04 4.03 -0.33
N CYS A 97 1.41 4.21 -1.60
CA CYS A 97 0.60 3.77 -2.73
C CYS A 97 0.35 2.25 -2.70
N ALA A 98 1.38 1.43 -2.45
CA ALA A 98 1.23 -0.02 -2.33
C ALA A 98 0.23 -0.40 -1.23
N ASN A 99 0.36 0.19 -0.04
CA ASN A 99 -0.55 -0.04 1.09
C ASN A 99 -1.99 0.42 0.79
N CYS A 100 -2.16 1.54 0.07
CA CYS A 100 -3.46 2.02 -0.39
C CYS A 100 -4.12 0.99 -1.32
N LEU A 101 -3.37 0.46 -2.29
CA LEU A 101 -3.89 -0.50 -3.25
C LEU A 101 -4.22 -1.86 -2.63
N VAL A 102 -3.48 -2.31 -1.60
CA VAL A 102 -3.86 -3.48 -0.78
C VAL A 102 -5.25 -3.28 -0.18
N SER A 103 -5.47 -2.10 0.42
CA SER A 103 -6.76 -1.75 1.03
C SER A 103 -7.86 -1.60 -0.01
N ALA A 104 -7.55 -1.03 -1.18
CA ALA A 104 -8.47 -0.88 -2.28
C ALA A 104 -8.92 -2.24 -2.84
N LYS A 105 -8.00 -3.19 -3.06
CA LYS A 105 -8.33 -4.56 -3.46
C LYS A 105 -9.26 -5.23 -2.43
N ALA A 106 -8.91 -5.16 -1.15
CA ALA A 106 -9.75 -5.74 -0.09
C ALA A 106 -11.15 -5.12 -0.10
N THR A 107 -11.23 -3.80 -0.30
CA THR A 107 -12.51 -3.08 -0.36
C THR A 107 -13.33 -3.49 -1.58
N VAL A 108 -12.74 -3.53 -2.79
CA VAL A 108 -13.41 -4.01 -4.02
C VAL A 108 -14.00 -5.41 -3.81
N LEU A 109 -13.19 -6.33 -3.28
CA LEU A 109 -13.59 -7.71 -3.06
C LEU A 109 -14.65 -7.86 -1.96
N GLY A 110 -14.72 -6.90 -1.03
CA GLY A 110 -15.75 -6.86 0.01
C GLY A 110 -17.08 -6.28 -0.48
N VAL A 111 -17.06 -5.10 -1.11
CA VAL A 111 -18.29 -4.35 -1.46
C VAL A 111 -18.85 -4.72 -2.84
N CYS A 112 -18.01 -5.17 -3.77
CA CYS A 112 -18.38 -5.57 -5.13
C CYS A 112 -18.03 -7.03 -5.43
N ALA A 113 -18.15 -7.93 -4.45
CA ALA A 113 -17.90 -9.35 -4.63
C ALA A 113 -18.72 -9.93 -5.80
N GLY A 114 -18.06 -10.68 -6.70
CA GLY A 114 -18.71 -11.39 -7.80
C GLY A 114 -19.28 -10.48 -8.90
N ARG A 115 -18.90 -9.20 -8.96
CA ARG A 115 -19.42 -8.25 -9.95
C ARG A 115 -18.52 -8.19 -11.17
N ILE A 116 -19.11 -8.10 -12.37
CA ILE A 116 -18.34 -8.05 -13.63
C ILE A 116 -17.60 -6.71 -13.84
N GLY A 117 -17.85 -5.73 -12.97
CA GLY A 117 -17.15 -4.45 -12.96
C GLY A 117 -17.28 -3.80 -11.59
N ALA A 118 -16.20 -3.16 -11.15
CA ALA A 118 -16.13 -2.47 -9.87
C ALA A 118 -15.18 -1.27 -9.96
N GLN A 119 -15.48 -0.24 -9.19
CA GLN A 119 -14.60 0.90 -8.92
C GLN A 119 -14.68 1.20 -7.43
N VAL A 120 -13.54 1.51 -6.80
CA VAL A 120 -13.49 2.06 -5.44
C VAL A 120 -12.56 3.27 -5.40
N GLN A 121 -12.84 4.17 -4.48
CA GLN A 121 -11.98 5.30 -4.13
C GLN A 121 -11.84 5.33 -2.62
N LEU A 122 -10.60 5.37 -2.13
CA LEU A 122 -10.28 5.47 -0.71
C LEU A 122 -9.67 6.83 -0.41
N TRP A 123 -9.88 7.32 0.82
CA TRP A 123 -8.97 8.28 1.42
C TRP A 123 -7.63 7.60 1.65
N TYR A 124 -6.55 8.37 1.63
CA TYR A 124 -5.24 7.90 2.07
C TYR A 124 -4.44 9.06 2.63
N MET A 125 -4.16 9.00 3.93
CA MET A 125 -3.31 9.96 4.63
C MET A 125 -2.60 9.22 5.76
N THR A 126 -1.27 9.30 5.78
CA THR A 126 -0.38 8.77 6.82
C THR A 126 -0.04 9.84 7.83
#